data_AF-A0A220MI14-F1
#
_entry.id   AF-A0A220MI14-F1
#
_cell.length_a   1.000
_cell.length_b   1.000
_cell.length_c   1.000
_cell.angle_alpha   90.00
_cell.angle_beta   90.00
_cell.angle_gamma   90.00
#
_symmetry.space_group_name_H-M   'P 1'
#
loop_
_entity.id
_entity.type
_entity.pdbx_description
1 polymer ?
#
loop_
_entity_poly.entity_id
_entity_poly.type
_entity_poly.pdbx_seq_one_letter_code
_entity_poly.pdbx_strand_id
1 'polypeptide(L)'
;MQITLQQIGKKATLLVVSLSVLLTGIATAGMKKADAREQYVANSPAFIDTNGHWAAKEIGIATKKGLIKGFPDGTFKPEQTVTQEQFLSLIERVIPSFTGHEPDSFIKETYLQAAAGRWSEKTYHHLASAGIMPSGKPTDSMTRLEAARTLLAAIGHQSEGEKYRGTTTKFFTDLSVENETQVMTVYPAYKMGILAGFPDGSFRPDDKINRAQAVVLLNRLETKIDELYPGNVTESEKKAMTQAVSSFVGDVMDKQKIRRFDDLVAYVKKNNLPVSDSFLREHFSFMQYEVYDYVRFPQFNELMYFAKIGMNKYRMTVQYYAGDLGGSVDRTFYLSSSDGKTFRLIGKDE
;
A
#
# COMPACT_ATOMS: atom_id res chain seq x y z
N MET A 1 46.68 47.38 -37.40
CA MET A 1 47.52 47.59 -36.20
C MET A 1 47.00 46.67 -35.11
N GLN A 2 47.92 46.02 -34.43
CA GLN A 2 47.85 44.75 -33.70
C GLN A 2 47.41 44.92 -32.21
N ILE A 3 47.06 43.81 -31.54
CA ILE A 3 47.16 43.52 -30.06
C ILE A 3 45.98 44.03 -29.18
N THR A 4 45.29 43.30 -28.25
CA THR A 4 45.29 41.92 -27.69
C THR A 4 44.01 41.65 -26.86
N LEU A 5 43.68 40.37 -26.66
CA LEU A 5 42.76 39.76 -25.68
C LEU A 5 43.31 39.70 -24.23
N GLN A 6 42.43 39.62 -23.21
CA GLN A 6 42.41 38.65 -22.08
C GLN A 6 41.24 38.97 -21.10
N GLN A 7 40.18 38.14 -21.04
CA GLN A 7 39.87 37.11 -20.01
C GLN A 7 39.89 37.58 -18.53
N ILE A 8 38.77 37.34 -17.81
CA ILE A 8 38.64 36.51 -16.58
C ILE A 8 37.31 36.82 -15.83
N GLY A 9 36.58 35.77 -15.44
CA GLY A 9 35.94 35.71 -14.11
C GLY A 9 34.42 35.94 -14.00
N LYS A 10 33.60 34.94 -14.35
CA LYS A 10 32.22 34.84 -13.82
C LYS A 10 32.25 34.34 -12.37
N LYS A 11 31.89 35.20 -11.42
CA LYS A 11 31.33 34.83 -10.12
C LYS A 11 30.25 35.85 -9.75
N ALA A 12 29.00 35.44 -9.81
CA ALA A 12 27.91 36.15 -9.15
C ALA A 12 26.91 35.11 -8.65
N THR A 13 27.01 34.86 -7.34
CA THR A 13 26.02 34.23 -6.48
C THR A 13 24.66 34.89 -6.70
N LEU A 14 23.64 34.13 -7.13
CA LEU A 14 22.26 34.64 -7.16
C LEU A 14 21.43 33.94 -6.08
N LEU A 15 21.27 34.66 -4.97
CA LEU A 15 20.19 34.51 -4.02
C LEU A 15 18.90 34.91 -4.75
N VAL A 16 17.93 34.00 -4.93
CA VAL A 16 16.61 34.37 -5.46
C VAL A 16 15.58 34.20 -4.35
N VAL A 17 15.31 35.33 -3.69
CA VAL A 17 14.03 35.64 -3.08
C VAL A 17 13.33 36.61 -4.03
N SER A 18 12.16 36.27 -4.54
CA SER A 18 11.27 37.20 -5.25
C SER A 18 9.85 36.67 -5.10
N LEU A 19 9.08 37.12 -4.12
CA LEU A 19 8.43 38.43 -3.95
C LEU A 19 7.39 38.73 -5.03
N SER A 20 6.16 38.72 -4.54
CA SER A 20 4.84 39.06 -5.05
C SER A 20 4.77 40.24 -6.02
N VAL A 21 3.97 40.08 -7.08
CA VAL A 21 3.55 41.14 -8.00
C VAL A 21 2.26 41.79 -7.48
N LEU A 22 2.22 43.12 -7.44
CA LEU A 22 0.99 43.92 -7.32
C LEU A 22 0.78 44.75 -8.60
N LEU A 23 -0.49 44.75 -9.01
CA LEU A 23 -1.12 45.25 -10.23
C LEU A 23 -0.91 46.74 -10.55
N THR A 24 -1.01 47.08 -11.84
CA THR A 24 -1.86 48.20 -12.29
C THR A 24 -2.58 47.84 -13.62
N GLY A 25 -3.85 48.21 -13.73
CA GLY A 25 -4.66 48.09 -14.95
C GLY A 25 -6.17 48.10 -14.66
N ILE A 26 -6.80 49.27 -14.77
CA ILE A 26 -8.23 49.52 -14.58
C ILE A 26 -8.99 49.25 -15.89
N ALA A 27 -10.04 48.43 -15.84
CA ALA A 27 -11.20 48.53 -16.73
C ALA A 27 -12.44 47.91 -16.05
N THR A 28 -13.55 48.62 -16.18
CA THR A 28 -14.82 48.52 -15.47
C THR A 28 -15.78 47.50 -16.07
N ALA A 29 -16.34 46.59 -15.26
CA ALA A 29 -17.73 46.09 -15.36
C ALA A 29 -18.02 45.16 -14.17
N GLY A 30 -19.17 45.32 -13.53
CA GLY A 30 -19.50 44.72 -12.24
C GLY A 30 -19.52 43.18 -12.25
N MET A 31 -18.68 42.60 -11.40
CA MET A 31 -18.86 41.25 -10.86
C MET A 31 -18.70 41.33 -9.35
N LYS A 32 -19.72 40.86 -8.62
CA LYS A 32 -19.71 40.76 -7.16
C LYS A 32 -18.49 39.93 -6.74
N LYS A 33 -17.56 40.55 -6.00
CA LYS A 33 -16.46 39.83 -5.32
C LYS A 33 -17.11 38.81 -4.37
N ALA A 34 -16.96 37.54 -4.69
CA ALA A 34 -17.21 36.48 -3.74
C ALA A 34 -16.12 36.58 -2.65
N ASP A 35 -16.52 36.97 -1.44
CA ASP A 35 -15.71 36.87 -0.24
C ASP A 35 -15.44 35.39 0.06
N ALA A 36 -14.46 34.80 -0.61
CA ALA A 36 -13.83 33.57 -0.15
C ALA A 36 -12.76 33.93 0.88
N ARG A 37 -13.21 34.29 2.09
CA ARG A 37 -12.36 34.09 3.27
C ARG A 37 -12.26 32.59 3.46
N GLU A 38 -11.17 31.98 2.99
CA GLU A 38 -10.75 30.68 3.51
C GLU A 38 -10.67 30.81 5.03
N GLN A 39 -11.62 30.17 5.72
CA GLN A 39 -11.49 29.96 7.14
C GLN A 39 -10.26 29.07 7.32
N TYR A 40 -9.13 29.70 7.67
CA TYR A 40 -8.06 29.02 8.38
C TYR A 40 -8.69 28.51 9.68
N VAL A 41 -9.21 27.29 9.66
CA VAL A 41 -9.45 26.54 10.89
C VAL A 41 -8.08 26.38 11.50
N ALA A 42 -7.75 27.23 12.46
CA ALA A 42 -6.56 27.11 13.27
C ALA A 42 -6.68 25.80 14.05
N ASN A 43 -6.27 24.68 13.43
CA ASN A 43 -5.97 23.47 14.18
C ASN A 43 -4.79 23.85 15.07
N SER A 44 -5.04 24.02 16.37
CA SER A 44 -3.96 24.11 17.35
C SER A 44 -3.00 22.94 17.10
N PRO A 45 -1.68 23.20 16.96
CA PRO A 45 -0.73 22.14 16.66
C PRO A 45 -0.79 21.09 17.78
N ALA A 46 -0.84 19.81 17.39
CA ALA A 46 -0.94 18.71 18.35
C ALA A 46 0.30 18.60 19.25
N PHE A 47 1.44 19.13 18.79
CA PHE A 47 2.73 19.10 19.49
C PHE A 47 3.49 20.41 19.31
N ILE A 48 4.30 20.79 20.30
CA ILE A 48 4.96 22.10 20.36
C ILE A 48 5.93 22.35 19.18
N ASP A 49 6.54 21.29 18.65
CA ASP A 49 7.52 21.30 17.57
C ASP A 49 6.90 21.05 16.17
N THR A 50 5.57 21.10 16.09
CA THR A 50 4.84 20.94 14.81
C THR A 50 4.18 22.22 14.33
N ASN A 51 4.33 23.33 15.06
CA ASN A 51 3.78 24.60 14.64
C ASN A 51 4.47 25.11 13.36
N GLY A 52 3.70 25.39 12.31
CA GLY A 52 4.22 25.77 10.98
C GLY A 52 4.95 24.64 10.23
N HIS A 53 4.97 23.42 10.77
CA HIS A 53 5.61 22.29 10.12
C HIS A 53 4.77 21.79 8.93
N TRP A 54 5.41 21.42 7.81
CA TRP A 54 4.71 21.01 6.59
C TRP A 54 3.77 19.81 6.78
N ALA A 55 4.12 18.90 7.70
CA ALA A 55 3.33 17.71 8.03
C ALA A 55 2.36 17.90 9.22
N ALA A 56 2.17 19.13 9.72
CA ALA A 56 1.39 19.38 10.94
C ALA A 56 -0.05 18.85 10.83
N LYS A 57 -0.66 18.99 9.64
CA LYS A 57 -2.02 18.50 9.37
C LYS A 57 -2.07 16.97 9.45
N GLU A 58 -1.15 16.30 8.77
CA GLU A 58 -1.07 14.84 8.70
C GLU A 58 -0.78 14.23 10.07
N ILE A 59 0.12 14.86 10.84
CA ILE A 59 0.41 14.52 12.23
C ILE A 59 -0.85 14.65 13.10
N GLY A 60 -1.59 15.76 12.97
CA GLY A 60 -2.84 15.98 13.69
C GLY A 60 -3.90 14.92 13.38
N ILE A 61 -4.06 14.54 12.11
CA ILE A 61 -5.00 13.49 11.68
C ILE A 61 -4.63 12.15 12.32
N ALA A 62 -3.38 11.71 12.17
CA ALA A 62 -2.93 10.41 12.70
C ALA A 62 -2.99 10.36 14.24
N THR A 63 -2.72 11.48 14.92
CA THR A 63 -2.81 11.59 16.38
C THR A 63 -4.26 11.51 16.84
N LYS A 64 -5.19 12.20 16.18
CA LYS A 64 -6.63 12.17 16.50
C LYS A 64 -7.20 10.76 16.30
N LYS A 65 -6.72 10.01 15.31
CA LYS A 65 -7.06 8.61 15.09
C LYS A 65 -6.36 7.64 16.05
N GLY A 66 -5.44 8.12 16.89
CA GLY A 66 -4.68 7.29 17.83
C GLY A 66 -3.61 6.40 17.18
N LEU A 67 -3.30 6.61 15.90
CA LEU A 67 -2.35 5.80 15.13
C LEU A 67 -0.89 6.06 15.53
N ILE A 68 -0.61 7.27 16.00
CA ILE A 68 0.72 7.68 16.47
C ILE A 68 0.59 8.61 17.68
N LYS A 69 1.61 8.59 18.54
CA LYS A 69 1.73 9.45 19.72
C LYS A 69 3.04 10.24 19.65
N GLY A 70 3.02 11.43 20.25
CA GLY A 70 4.24 12.18 20.57
C GLY A 70 4.90 11.67 21.83
N PHE A 71 5.90 12.41 22.28
CA PHE A 71 6.70 12.10 23.45
C PHE A 71 6.12 12.76 24.72
N PRO A 72 6.48 12.26 25.92
CA PRO A 72 6.02 12.83 27.19
C PRO A 72 6.39 14.30 27.40
N ASP A 73 7.41 14.79 26.70
CA ASP A 73 7.85 16.19 26.72
C ASP A 73 6.99 17.14 25.85
N GLY A 74 5.92 16.62 25.24
CA GLY A 74 5.01 17.39 24.38
C GLY A 74 5.49 17.57 22.94
N THR A 75 6.62 16.95 22.56
CA THR A 75 7.17 16.99 21.19
C THR A 75 6.68 15.81 20.34
N PHE A 76 6.74 15.97 19.02
CA PHE A 76 6.53 14.89 18.05
C PHE A 76 7.84 14.36 17.47
N LYS A 77 8.88 15.19 17.40
CA LYS A 77 10.18 14.97 16.74
C LYS A 77 10.04 14.64 15.25
N PRO A 78 9.46 15.54 14.44
CA PRO A 78 9.11 15.25 13.04
C PRO A 78 10.31 14.84 12.18
N GLU A 79 11.49 15.38 12.46
CA GLU A 79 12.72 15.14 11.71
C GLU A 79 13.54 13.94 12.19
N GLN A 80 13.12 13.29 13.28
CA GLN A 80 13.80 12.08 13.74
C GLN A 80 13.55 10.93 12.75
N THR A 81 14.60 10.21 12.37
CA THR A 81 14.49 9.01 11.51
C THR A 81 13.70 7.90 12.21
N VAL A 82 12.93 7.14 11.43
CA VAL A 82 12.23 5.95 11.95
C VAL A 82 12.97 4.67 11.60
N THR A 83 12.94 3.72 12.52
CA THR A 83 13.44 2.36 12.30
C THR A 83 12.43 1.52 11.53
N GLN A 84 12.89 0.40 10.98
CA GLN A 84 12.03 -0.55 10.29
C GLN A 84 10.92 -1.09 11.19
N GLU A 85 11.24 -1.44 12.44
CA GLU A 85 10.25 -1.91 13.40
C GLU A 85 9.21 -0.86 13.78
N GLN A 86 9.62 0.40 13.89
CA GLN A 86 8.68 1.50 14.15
C GLN A 86 7.73 1.73 12.97
N PHE A 87 8.24 1.66 11.74
CA PHE A 87 7.40 1.83 10.55
C PHE A 87 6.43 0.67 10.36
N LEU A 88 6.88 -0.57 10.54
CA LEU A 88 6.02 -1.75 10.50
C LEU A 88 4.90 -1.70 11.54
N SER A 89 5.20 -1.28 12.78
CA SER A 89 4.16 -1.10 13.79
C SER A 89 3.17 0.02 13.48
N LEU A 90 3.49 0.96 12.58
CA LEU A 90 2.51 1.91 12.06
C LEU A 90 1.62 1.24 11.02
N ILE A 91 2.19 0.47 10.09
CA ILE A 91 1.44 -0.29 9.08
C ILE A 91 0.45 -1.26 9.76
N GLU A 92 0.90 -2.01 10.78
CA GLU A 92 0.04 -2.97 11.51
C GLU A 92 -1.23 -2.31 12.09
N ARG A 93 -1.18 -1.02 12.43
CA ARG A 93 -2.33 -0.31 13.01
C ARG A 93 -3.41 0.06 12.00
N VAL A 94 -3.10 0.05 10.70
CA VAL A 94 -4.04 0.49 9.65
C VAL A 94 -4.53 -0.64 8.77
N ILE A 95 -3.84 -1.79 8.76
CA ILE A 95 -4.32 -2.97 8.04
C ILE A 95 -5.40 -3.72 8.87
N PRO A 96 -6.29 -4.48 8.22
CA PRO A 96 -7.23 -5.36 8.92
C PRO A 96 -6.53 -6.32 9.88
N SER A 97 -7.17 -6.61 11.01
CA SER A 97 -6.69 -7.64 11.93
C SER A 97 -6.78 -9.03 11.30
N PHE A 98 -5.75 -9.83 11.49
CA PHE A 98 -5.66 -11.22 11.06
C PHE A 98 -4.74 -11.97 12.02
N THR A 99 -4.86 -13.30 12.09
CA THR A 99 -4.02 -14.09 13.01
C THR A 99 -2.78 -14.66 12.32
N GLY A 100 -2.82 -14.78 11.00
CA GLY A 100 -1.72 -15.38 10.23
C GLY A 100 -1.56 -16.87 10.50
N HIS A 101 -0.65 -17.49 9.76
CA HIS A 101 -0.16 -18.84 10.03
C HIS A 101 1.21 -18.77 10.66
N GLU A 102 1.58 -19.87 11.32
CA GLU A 102 2.97 -20.13 11.67
C GLU A 102 3.86 -20.02 10.43
N PRO A 103 4.81 -19.08 10.43
CA PRO A 103 5.69 -18.89 9.29
C PRO A 103 6.60 -20.10 9.10
N ASP A 104 6.92 -20.39 7.84
CA ASP A 104 7.87 -21.43 7.47
C ASP A 104 9.30 -21.09 7.92
N SER A 105 10.21 -22.05 7.78
CA SER A 105 11.61 -21.88 8.16
C SER A 105 12.27 -20.73 7.41
N PHE A 106 11.93 -20.53 6.14
CA PHE A 106 12.47 -19.43 5.33
C PHE A 106 12.13 -18.06 5.94
N ILE A 107 10.85 -17.81 6.27
CA ILE A 107 10.43 -16.57 6.93
C ILE A 107 11.09 -16.42 8.30
N LYS A 108 11.15 -17.51 9.08
CA LYS A 108 11.75 -17.51 10.41
C LYS A 108 13.22 -17.07 10.37
N GLU A 109 13.99 -17.68 9.48
CA GLU A 109 15.42 -17.40 9.29
C GLU A 109 15.66 -16.01 8.69
N THR A 110 14.84 -15.61 7.71
CA THR A 110 15.05 -14.34 6.98
C THR A 110 14.64 -13.12 7.78
N TYR A 111 13.47 -13.17 8.45
CA TYR A 111 12.85 -11.97 9.03
C TYR A 111 12.67 -12.03 10.55
N LEU A 112 12.36 -13.19 11.11
CA LEU A 112 11.92 -13.28 12.51
C LEU A 112 13.07 -13.44 13.50
N GLN A 113 14.18 -14.08 13.08
CA GLN A 113 15.34 -14.28 13.94
C GLN A 113 15.88 -12.94 14.49
N ALA A 114 15.94 -11.90 13.65
CA ALA A 114 16.41 -10.57 14.05
C ALA A 114 15.42 -9.83 14.97
N ALA A 115 14.15 -10.24 14.99
CA ALA A 115 13.10 -9.65 15.81
C ALA A 115 12.88 -10.37 17.15
N ALA A 116 13.44 -11.56 17.33
CA ALA A 116 13.28 -12.35 18.55
C ALA A 116 13.70 -11.59 19.82
N GLY A 117 12.84 -11.59 20.84
CA GLY A 117 13.03 -10.88 22.10
C GLY A 117 12.82 -9.37 22.03
N ARG A 118 12.53 -8.80 20.85
CA ARG A 118 12.27 -7.36 20.70
C ARG A 118 10.81 -7.05 20.98
N TRP A 119 10.54 -5.80 21.33
CA TRP A 119 9.18 -5.31 21.55
C TRP A 119 8.30 -5.44 20.28
N SER A 120 8.91 -5.47 19.10
CA SER A 120 8.27 -5.61 17.80
C SER A 120 8.15 -7.06 17.31
N GLU A 121 8.55 -8.06 18.11
CA GLU A 121 8.56 -9.47 17.70
C GLU A 121 7.20 -9.93 17.18
N LYS A 122 6.12 -9.59 17.89
CA LYS A 122 4.75 -9.93 17.48
C LYS A 122 4.34 -9.26 16.18
N THR A 123 4.67 -7.97 16.01
CA THR A 123 4.44 -7.23 14.76
C THR A 123 5.16 -7.91 13.60
N TYR A 124 6.43 -8.28 13.78
CA TYR A 124 7.20 -8.98 12.75
C TYR A 124 6.58 -10.33 12.39
N HIS A 125 6.17 -11.11 13.40
CA HIS A 125 5.53 -12.39 13.19
C HIS A 125 4.22 -12.24 12.38
N HIS A 126 3.34 -11.33 12.81
CA HIS A 126 2.09 -11.05 12.10
C HIS A 126 2.33 -10.62 10.65
N LEU A 127 3.11 -9.55 10.43
CA LEU A 127 3.28 -8.98 9.10
C LEU A 127 4.07 -9.90 8.16
N ALA A 128 4.99 -10.71 8.67
CA ALA A 128 5.73 -11.67 7.85
C ALA A 128 4.83 -12.76 7.28
N SER A 129 3.79 -13.19 8.02
CA SER A 129 2.82 -14.17 7.52
C SER A 129 2.00 -13.66 6.32
N ALA A 130 1.90 -12.34 6.14
CA ALA A 130 1.28 -11.67 4.98
C ALA A 130 2.31 -11.16 3.95
N GLY A 131 3.60 -11.41 4.14
CA GLY A 131 4.65 -10.94 3.23
C GLY A 131 4.93 -9.44 3.28
N ILE A 132 4.52 -8.75 4.36
CA ILE A 132 4.68 -7.31 4.54
C ILE A 132 5.98 -7.05 5.32
N MET A 133 7.11 -7.30 4.67
CA MET A 133 8.43 -7.19 5.30
C MET A 133 9.40 -6.31 4.51
N PRO A 134 10.18 -5.46 5.21
CA PRO A 134 11.38 -4.84 4.65
C PRO A 134 12.52 -5.87 4.59
N SER A 135 13.58 -5.55 3.86
CA SER A 135 14.75 -6.43 3.69
C SER A 135 15.79 -6.38 4.83
N GLY A 136 15.70 -5.42 5.75
CA GLY A 136 16.72 -5.17 6.78
C GLY A 136 16.35 -5.69 8.18
N LYS A 137 17.16 -5.30 9.16
CA LYS A 137 16.93 -5.65 10.58
C LYS A 137 15.95 -4.67 11.23
N PRO A 138 15.25 -5.08 12.30
CA PRO A 138 14.31 -4.22 13.02
C PRO A 138 14.83 -2.83 13.38
N THR A 139 16.07 -2.73 13.84
CA THR A 139 16.71 -1.47 14.27
C THR A 139 17.23 -0.60 13.13
N ASP A 140 17.29 -1.12 11.91
CA ASP A 140 17.81 -0.36 10.78
C ASP A 140 16.89 0.82 10.47
N SER A 141 17.44 1.91 9.97
CA SER A 141 16.61 3.04 9.52
C SER A 141 15.79 2.64 8.30
N MET A 142 14.51 3.00 8.28
CA MET A 142 13.64 2.75 7.15
C MET A 142 14.04 3.65 5.97
N THR A 143 14.38 3.05 4.82
CA THR A 143 14.66 3.80 3.59
C THR A 143 13.37 4.07 2.83
N ARG A 144 13.40 5.02 1.89
CA ARG A 144 12.25 5.31 1.03
C ARG A 144 11.90 4.16 0.10
N LEU A 145 12.90 3.40 -0.39
CA LEU A 145 12.67 2.21 -1.19
C LEU A 145 11.99 1.10 -0.38
N GLU A 146 12.46 0.84 0.83
CA GLU A 146 11.86 -0.17 1.72
C GLU A 146 10.45 0.25 2.16
N ALA A 147 10.21 1.54 2.39
CA ALA A 147 8.88 2.07 2.62
C ALA A 147 7.96 1.83 1.41
N ALA A 148 8.42 2.06 0.18
CA ALA A 148 7.63 1.77 -1.02
C ALA A 148 7.26 0.28 -1.14
N ARG A 149 8.24 -0.61 -0.90
CA ARG A 149 8.04 -2.07 -0.91
C ARG A 149 7.00 -2.49 0.12
N THR A 150 7.15 -2.04 1.36
CA THR A 150 6.25 -2.40 2.47
C THR A 150 4.85 -1.82 2.30
N LEU A 151 4.70 -0.62 1.73
CA LEU A 151 3.39 -0.04 1.42
C LEU A 151 2.66 -0.80 0.31
N LEU A 152 3.35 -1.20 -0.76
CA LEU A 152 2.77 -2.06 -1.80
C LEU A 152 2.39 -3.42 -1.25
N ALA A 153 3.24 -3.97 -0.39
CA ALA A 153 2.96 -5.21 0.30
C ALA A 153 1.75 -5.08 1.21
N ALA A 154 1.61 -3.99 1.95
CA ALA A 154 0.49 -3.80 2.86
C ALA A 154 -0.86 -3.83 2.13
N ILE A 155 -0.92 -3.36 0.88
CA ILE A 155 -2.14 -3.42 0.06
C ILE A 155 -2.20 -4.63 -0.89
N GLY A 156 -1.23 -5.55 -0.85
CA GLY A 156 -1.20 -6.74 -1.71
C GLY A 156 -0.94 -6.49 -3.20
N HIS A 157 -0.37 -5.33 -3.55
CA HIS A 157 -0.16 -4.92 -4.95
C HIS A 157 1.31 -4.98 -5.40
N GLN A 158 2.13 -5.88 -4.84
CA GLN A 158 3.51 -6.03 -5.32
C GLN A 158 3.59 -6.45 -6.81
N SER A 159 2.62 -7.24 -7.28
CA SER A 159 2.55 -7.72 -8.67
C SER A 159 2.29 -6.61 -9.69
N GLU A 160 1.81 -5.43 -9.25
CA GLU A 160 1.67 -4.25 -10.12
C GLU A 160 3.02 -3.81 -10.71
N GLY A 161 4.13 -4.17 -10.08
CA GLY A 161 5.48 -3.96 -10.59
C GLY A 161 5.71 -4.56 -11.97
N GLU A 162 5.08 -5.71 -12.27
CA GLU A 162 5.25 -6.41 -13.56
C GLU A 162 4.86 -5.55 -14.76
N LYS A 163 3.90 -4.63 -14.60
CA LYS A 163 3.49 -3.68 -15.65
C LYS A 163 4.60 -2.72 -16.07
N TYR A 164 5.63 -2.57 -15.22
CA TYR A 164 6.75 -1.67 -15.44
C TYR A 164 8.05 -2.41 -15.79
N ARG A 165 8.04 -3.75 -15.79
CA ARG A 165 9.20 -4.56 -16.19
C ARG A 165 9.62 -4.19 -17.62
N GLY A 166 10.91 -3.92 -17.81
CA GLY A 166 11.46 -3.54 -19.11
C GLY A 166 10.96 -2.19 -19.66
N THR A 167 10.31 -1.36 -18.84
CA THR A 167 9.88 -0.03 -19.28
C THR A 167 11.08 0.85 -19.62
N THR A 168 10.93 1.69 -20.65
CA THR A 168 11.92 2.73 -21.00
C THR A 168 11.53 4.10 -20.45
N THR A 169 10.35 4.21 -19.81
CA THR A 169 9.85 5.49 -19.30
C THR A 169 10.50 5.83 -17.96
N LYS A 170 11.02 7.05 -17.83
CA LYS A 170 11.64 7.54 -16.60
C LYS A 170 10.68 8.46 -15.83
N PHE A 171 10.26 8.04 -14.63
CA PHE A 171 9.37 8.84 -13.76
C PHE A 171 10.14 9.72 -12.77
N PHE A 172 11.36 9.34 -12.40
CA PHE A 172 12.18 10.05 -11.43
C PHE A 172 13.58 10.27 -11.97
N THR A 173 14.18 11.42 -11.68
CA THR A 173 15.46 11.86 -12.24
C THR A 173 16.65 11.00 -11.82
N ASP A 174 16.57 10.41 -10.62
CA ASP A 174 17.62 9.65 -9.94
C ASP A 174 17.43 8.12 -9.98
N LEU A 175 16.39 7.62 -10.65
CA LEU A 175 16.22 6.19 -10.87
C LEU A 175 16.69 5.79 -12.27
N SER A 176 17.39 4.66 -12.35
CA SER A 176 17.72 4.02 -13.63
C SER A 176 16.65 3.01 -13.99
N VAL A 177 16.18 3.02 -15.25
CA VAL A 177 15.24 2.02 -15.76
C VAL A 177 15.87 0.62 -15.86
N GLU A 178 17.20 0.55 -15.85
CA GLU A 178 17.96 -0.71 -15.81
C GLU A 178 17.94 -1.35 -14.41
N ASN A 179 17.65 -0.58 -13.36
CA ASN A 179 17.44 -1.13 -12.02
C ASN A 179 16.00 -1.60 -11.89
N GLU A 180 15.75 -2.81 -12.40
CA GLU A 180 14.42 -3.40 -12.46
C GLU A 180 13.73 -3.47 -11.08
N THR A 181 14.47 -3.81 -10.02
CA THR A 181 13.92 -3.87 -8.66
C THR A 181 13.39 -2.50 -8.20
N GLN A 182 14.14 -1.43 -8.43
CA GLN A 182 13.68 -0.08 -8.09
C GLN A 182 12.50 0.33 -8.96
N VAL A 183 12.52 0.06 -10.26
CA VAL A 183 11.40 0.36 -11.17
C VAL A 183 10.13 -0.35 -10.73
N MET A 184 10.19 -1.67 -10.56
CA MET A 184 9.06 -2.51 -10.21
C MET A 184 8.51 -2.25 -8.81
N THR A 185 9.28 -1.59 -7.94
CA THR A 185 8.81 -1.21 -6.60
C THR A 185 8.30 0.23 -6.56
N VAL A 186 9.08 1.17 -7.09
CA VAL A 186 8.82 2.59 -6.93
C VAL A 186 7.71 3.08 -7.85
N TYR A 187 7.69 2.62 -9.10
CA TYR A 187 6.72 3.11 -10.09
C TYR A 187 5.29 2.73 -9.74
N PRO A 188 4.95 1.48 -9.38
CA PRO A 188 3.60 1.17 -8.93
C PRO A 188 3.25 1.92 -7.65
N ALA A 189 4.15 2.02 -6.66
CA ALA A 189 3.89 2.80 -5.44
C ALA A 189 3.57 4.28 -5.74
N TYR A 190 4.26 4.86 -6.71
CA TYR A 190 3.98 6.20 -7.20
C TYR A 190 2.65 6.30 -7.94
N LYS A 191 2.39 5.40 -8.89
CA LYS A 191 1.19 5.43 -9.74
C LYS A 191 -0.08 5.10 -8.97
N MET A 192 0.03 4.32 -7.90
CA MET A 192 -1.05 4.08 -6.95
C MET A 192 -1.23 5.24 -5.96
N GLY A 193 -0.31 6.22 -5.89
CA GLY A 193 -0.45 7.39 -5.02
C GLY A 193 -0.15 7.13 -3.53
N ILE A 194 0.37 5.96 -3.19
CA ILE A 194 0.77 5.63 -1.80
C ILE A 194 2.11 6.25 -1.41
N LEU A 195 2.93 6.62 -2.40
CA LEU A 195 4.20 7.30 -2.18
C LEU A 195 4.48 8.30 -3.31
N ALA A 196 5.20 9.38 -3.02
CA ALA A 196 5.52 10.42 -4.01
C ALA A 196 7.03 10.74 -4.01
N GLY A 197 7.53 11.26 -5.12
CA GLY A 197 8.86 11.87 -5.21
C GLY A 197 8.91 13.29 -4.65
N PHE A 198 10.06 13.91 -4.81
CA PHE A 198 10.32 15.27 -4.37
C PHE A 198 10.05 16.29 -5.50
N PRO A 199 9.87 17.58 -5.17
CA PRO A 199 9.62 18.62 -6.16
C PRO A 199 10.72 18.81 -7.21
N ASP A 200 11.95 18.37 -6.92
CA ASP A 200 13.08 18.34 -7.85
C ASP A 200 13.02 17.18 -8.85
N GLY A 201 11.95 16.39 -8.83
CA GLY A 201 11.73 15.24 -9.69
C GLY A 201 12.46 13.98 -9.25
N SER A 202 13.14 13.99 -8.10
CA SER A 202 13.90 12.84 -7.61
C SER A 202 13.05 11.95 -6.69
N PHE A 203 13.43 10.69 -6.54
CA PHE A 203 12.81 9.73 -5.64
C PHE A 203 13.56 9.55 -4.32
N ARG A 204 14.90 9.51 -4.38
CA ARG A 204 15.86 9.27 -3.31
C ARG A 204 15.63 7.92 -2.60
N PRO A 205 15.94 6.79 -3.26
CA PRO A 205 15.60 5.46 -2.75
C PRO A 205 16.29 5.12 -1.42
N ASP A 206 17.52 5.61 -1.23
CA ASP A 206 18.36 5.28 -0.07
C ASP A 206 18.20 6.24 1.11
N ASP A 207 17.54 7.38 0.89
CA ASP A 207 17.24 8.37 1.94
C ASP A 207 16.39 7.72 3.04
N LYS A 208 16.71 8.08 4.29
CA LYS A 208 15.99 7.56 5.46
C LYS A 208 14.74 8.40 5.66
N ILE A 209 13.62 7.73 5.94
CA ILE A 209 12.38 8.45 6.23
C ILE A 209 12.38 8.94 7.69
N ASN A 210 11.92 10.18 7.87
CA ASN A 210 11.67 10.75 9.19
C ASN A 210 10.25 10.45 9.69
N ARG A 211 9.96 10.77 10.95
CA ARG A 211 8.65 10.54 11.58
C ARG A 211 7.51 11.27 10.88
N ALA A 212 7.76 12.50 10.38
CA ALA A 212 6.76 13.25 9.61
C ALA A 212 6.41 12.54 8.29
N GLN A 213 7.42 12.10 7.54
CA GLN A 213 7.24 11.33 6.31
C GLN A 213 6.54 10.00 6.58
N ALA A 214 6.91 9.28 7.64
CA ALA A 214 6.24 8.04 8.03
C ALA A 214 4.73 8.22 8.25
N VAL A 215 4.31 9.30 8.91
CA VAL A 215 2.88 9.62 9.10
C VAL A 215 2.18 9.97 7.80
N VAL A 216 2.83 10.72 6.92
CA VAL A 216 2.26 11.05 5.61
C VAL A 216 2.01 9.79 4.80
N LEU A 217 2.98 8.86 4.80
CA LEU A 217 2.86 7.58 4.13
C LEU A 217 1.76 6.71 4.77
N LEU A 218 1.65 6.73 6.10
CA LEU A 218 0.58 6.01 6.81
C LEU A 218 -0.82 6.52 6.42
N ASN A 219 -1.01 7.84 6.37
CA ASN A 219 -2.28 8.44 5.97
C ASN A 219 -2.63 8.11 4.50
N ARG A 220 -1.61 8.07 3.62
CA ARG A 220 -1.80 7.64 2.22
C ARG A 220 -2.15 6.18 2.10
N LEU A 221 -1.52 5.31 2.91
CA LEU A 221 -1.85 3.89 2.97
C LEU A 221 -3.31 3.70 3.39
N GLU A 222 -3.74 4.35 4.48
CA GLU A 222 -5.12 4.28 4.96
C GLU A 222 -6.10 4.76 3.89
N THR A 223 -5.83 5.93 3.28
CA THR A 223 -6.66 6.46 2.19
C THR A 223 -6.73 5.48 1.02
N LYS A 224 -5.61 4.84 0.67
CA LYS A 224 -5.59 3.86 -0.41
C LYS A 224 -6.35 2.59 -0.07
N ILE A 225 -6.27 2.10 1.16
CA ILE A 225 -7.05 0.96 1.63
C ILE A 225 -8.55 1.30 1.51
N ASP A 226 -8.98 2.47 1.94
CA ASP A 226 -10.38 2.91 1.82
C ASP A 226 -10.84 3.03 0.36
N GLU A 227 -9.99 3.55 -0.53
CA GLU A 227 -10.26 3.65 -1.97
C GLU A 227 -10.35 2.28 -2.65
N LEU A 228 -9.41 1.38 -2.31
CA LEU A 228 -9.38 0.04 -2.89
C LEU A 228 -10.56 -0.77 -2.37
N TYR A 229 -10.88 -0.68 -1.08
CA TYR A 229 -11.89 -1.52 -0.42
C TYR A 229 -13.06 -0.68 0.11
N PRO A 230 -13.84 -0.06 -0.79
CA PRO A 230 -14.85 0.89 -0.40
C PRO A 230 -16.08 0.21 0.22
N GLY A 231 -16.86 1.03 0.92
CA GLY A 231 -18.14 0.63 1.48
C GLY A 231 -18.01 -0.07 2.82
N ASN A 232 -19.00 0.16 3.68
CA ASN A 232 -19.02 -0.48 4.99
C ASN A 232 -19.49 -1.92 4.86
N VAL A 233 -18.63 -2.87 5.25
CA VAL A 233 -18.95 -4.30 5.37
C VAL A 233 -18.91 -4.64 6.86
N THR A 234 -20.07 -5.01 7.41
CA THR A 234 -20.23 -5.37 8.82
C THR A 234 -19.49 -6.66 9.16
N GLU A 235 -19.14 -6.87 10.43
CA GLU A 235 -18.51 -8.13 10.89
C GLU A 235 -19.36 -9.37 10.57
N SER A 236 -20.69 -9.26 10.61
CA SER A 236 -21.59 -10.33 10.19
C SER A 236 -21.50 -10.62 8.69
N GLU A 237 -21.43 -9.59 7.85
CA GLU A 237 -21.25 -9.75 6.40
C GLU A 237 -19.87 -10.34 6.10
N LYS A 238 -18.79 -9.86 6.74
CA LYS A 238 -17.44 -10.42 6.61
C LYS A 238 -17.44 -11.92 6.91
N LYS A 239 -18.01 -12.33 8.05
CA LYS A 239 -18.11 -13.74 8.45
C LYS A 239 -18.90 -14.57 7.42
N ALA A 240 -20.02 -14.05 6.93
CA ALA A 240 -20.85 -14.75 5.95
C ALA A 240 -20.17 -14.87 4.58
N MET A 241 -19.47 -13.82 4.13
CA MET A 241 -18.64 -13.83 2.92
C MET A 241 -17.52 -14.88 3.05
N THR A 242 -16.77 -14.85 4.16
CA THR A 242 -15.73 -15.83 4.47
C THR A 242 -16.28 -17.25 4.47
N GLN A 243 -17.43 -17.48 5.09
CA GLN A 243 -18.09 -18.79 5.11
C GLN A 243 -18.49 -19.26 3.70
N ALA A 244 -19.05 -18.38 2.86
CA ALA A 244 -19.44 -18.71 1.50
C ALA A 244 -18.24 -19.14 0.65
N VAL A 245 -17.13 -18.41 0.73
CA VAL A 245 -15.89 -18.78 0.04
C VAL A 245 -15.30 -20.07 0.62
N SER A 246 -15.23 -20.19 1.95
CA SER A 246 -14.72 -21.39 2.62
C SER A 246 -15.48 -22.67 2.26
N SER A 247 -16.82 -22.60 2.23
CA SER A 247 -17.66 -23.72 1.82
C SER A 247 -17.41 -24.13 0.36
N PHE A 248 -17.30 -23.15 -0.56
CA PHE A 248 -16.96 -23.45 -1.95
C PHE A 248 -15.60 -24.13 -2.06
N VAL A 249 -14.59 -23.62 -1.36
CA VAL A 249 -13.24 -24.19 -1.34
C VAL A 249 -13.27 -25.62 -0.80
N GLY A 250 -13.92 -25.87 0.35
CA GLY A 250 -14.02 -27.20 0.95
C GLY A 250 -14.78 -28.20 0.07
N ASP A 251 -15.83 -27.76 -0.62
CA ASP A 251 -16.56 -28.62 -1.57
C ASP A 251 -15.66 -29.04 -2.74
N VAL A 252 -14.99 -28.09 -3.38
CA VAL A 252 -14.07 -28.35 -4.51
C VAL A 252 -12.88 -29.21 -4.06
N MET A 253 -12.26 -28.87 -2.94
CA MET A 253 -10.98 -29.44 -2.53
C MET A 253 -11.10 -30.71 -1.72
N ASP A 254 -11.98 -30.74 -0.72
CA ASP A 254 -12.00 -31.82 0.25
C ASP A 254 -12.98 -32.90 -0.20
N LYS A 255 -14.17 -32.49 -0.64
CA LYS A 255 -15.21 -33.44 -1.09
C LYS A 255 -14.95 -33.95 -2.49
N GLN A 256 -14.70 -33.05 -3.45
CA GLN A 256 -14.53 -33.43 -4.86
C GLN A 256 -13.08 -33.76 -5.23
N LYS A 257 -12.11 -33.44 -4.36
CA LYS A 257 -10.67 -33.67 -4.59
C LYS A 257 -10.16 -33.09 -5.91
N ILE A 258 -10.77 -32.00 -6.38
CA ILE A 258 -10.36 -31.32 -7.61
C ILE A 258 -9.03 -30.62 -7.34
N ARG A 259 -8.03 -30.88 -8.18
CA ARG A 259 -6.69 -30.26 -8.05
C ARG A 259 -6.24 -29.57 -9.33
N ARG A 260 -6.81 -29.92 -10.49
CA ARG A 260 -6.46 -29.35 -11.81
C ARG A 260 -7.48 -28.31 -12.25
N PHE A 261 -7.05 -27.37 -13.07
CA PHE A 261 -7.93 -26.32 -13.60
C PHE A 261 -9.08 -26.88 -14.41
N ASP A 262 -8.78 -27.76 -15.34
CA ASP A 262 -9.77 -28.29 -16.26
C ASP A 262 -10.88 -29.04 -15.51
N ASP A 263 -10.51 -29.73 -14.41
CA ASP A 263 -11.45 -30.41 -13.52
C ASP A 263 -12.32 -29.41 -12.74
N LEU A 264 -11.77 -28.25 -12.35
CA LEU A 264 -12.52 -27.16 -11.72
C LEU A 264 -13.52 -26.53 -12.68
N VAL A 265 -13.10 -26.26 -13.91
CA VAL A 265 -13.98 -25.75 -14.98
C VAL A 265 -15.11 -26.74 -15.27
N ALA A 266 -14.78 -28.04 -15.38
CA ALA A 266 -15.77 -29.09 -15.60
C ALA A 266 -16.76 -29.18 -14.43
N TYR A 267 -16.29 -29.09 -13.19
CA TYR A 267 -17.13 -29.08 -12.00
C TYR A 267 -18.10 -27.88 -11.97
N VAL A 268 -17.60 -26.67 -12.27
CA VAL A 268 -18.42 -25.46 -12.32
C VAL A 268 -19.53 -25.58 -13.37
N LYS A 269 -19.18 -26.05 -14.57
CA LYS A 269 -20.15 -26.29 -15.67
C LYS A 269 -21.17 -27.36 -15.29
N LYS A 270 -20.73 -28.48 -14.73
CA LYS A 270 -21.59 -29.60 -14.32
C LYS A 270 -22.60 -29.19 -13.24
N ASN A 271 -22.20 -28.32 -12.30
CA ASN A 271 -23.05 -27.89 -11.18
C ASN A 271 -23.76 -26.55 -11.46
N ASN A 272 -23.67 -26.03 -12.68
CA ASN A 272 -24.29 -24.77 -13.10
C ASN A 272 -23.99 -23.60 -12.13
N LEU A 273 -22.74 -23.51 -11.68
CA LEU A 273 -22.30 -22.44 -10.78
C LEU A 273 -22.10 -21.14 -11.57
N PRO A 274 -22.53 -19.98 -11.04
CA PRO A 274 -22.47 -18.68 -11.74
C PRO A 274 -21.06 -18.09 -11.70
N VAL A 275 -20.09 -18.77 -12.29
CA VAL A 275 -18.68 -18.35 -12.34
C VAL A 275 -18.09 -18.68 -13.70
N SER A 276 -17.47 -17.68 -14.35
CA SER A 276 -16.94 -17.82 -15.71
C SER A 276 -15.55 -18.48 -15.74
N ASP A 277 -15.17 -19.11 -16.87
CA ASP A 277 -13.82 -19.66 -17.06
C ASP A 277 -12.74 -18.58 -16.84
N SER A 278 -12.98 -17.33 -17.26
CA SER A 278 -12.05 -16.20 -17.02
C SER A 278 -11.91 -15.89 -15.53
N PHE A 279 -13.02 -15.87 -14.79
CA PHE A 279 -12.99 -15.72 -13.34
C PHE A 279 -12.18 -16.83 -12.68
N LEU A 280 -12.38 -18.09 -13.10
CA LEU A 280 -11.63 -19.21 -12.52
C LEU A 280 -10.12 -19.10 -12.79
N ARG A 281 -9.71 -18.64 -13.97
CA ARG A 281 -8.29 -18.41 -14.31
C ARG A 281 -7.65 -17.28 -13.51
N GLU A 282 -8.38 -16.19 -13.27
CA GLU A 282 -7.89 -15.02 -12.52
C GLU A 282 -7.75 -15.31 -11.01
N HIS A 283 -8.63 -16.17 -10.46
CA HIS A 283 -8.78 -16.33 -9.01
C HIS A 283 -8.33 -17.68 -8.45
N PHE A 284 -8.13 -18.68 -9.30
CA PHE A 284 -7.43 -19.91 -8.94
C PHE A 284 -6.18 -19.93 -9.81
N SER A 285 -5.05 -19.42 -9.30
CA SER A 285 -3.83 -19.46 -10.10
C SER A 285 -3.37 -20.90 -10.25
N PHE A 286 -3.24 -21.31 -11.49
CA PHE A 286 -2.52 -22.50 -11.89
C PHE A 286 -1.12 -22.02 -12.23
N MET A 287 -0.15 -22.30 -11.35
CA MET A 287 1.22 -22.07 -11.74
C MET A 287 1.55 -23.10 -12.83
N GLN A 288 1.72 -22.65 -14.07
CA GLN A 288 2.39 -23.43 -15.11
C GLN A 288 3.86 -23.60 -14.72
N TYR A 289 4.13 -24.51 -13.80
CA TYR A 289 5.43 -25.14 -13.70
C TYR A 289 5.29 -26.56 -14.23
N GLU A 290 6.29 -26.99 -14.99
CA GLU A 290 6.38 -28.35 -15.48
C GLU A 290 6.14 -29.30 -14.29
N VAL A 291 5.07 -30.09 -14.40
CA VAL A 291 4.66 -31.14 -13.46
C VAL A 291 3.85 -30.62 -12.23
N TYR A 292 2.57 -30.31 -12.52
CA TYR A 292 1.38 -30.17 -11.65
C TYR A 292 0.98 -28.74 -11.18
N ASP A 293 -0.14 -28.27 -11.75
CA ASP A 293 -0.84 -27.06 -11.32
C ASP A 293 -1.56 -27.27 -9.97
N TYR A 294 -0.89 -27.09 -8.84
CA TYR A 294 -1.57 -27.15 -7.53
C TYR A 294 -2.23 -25.81 -7.18
N VAL A 295 -3.55 -25.83 -6.97
CA VAL A 295 -4.27 -24.68 -6.44
C VAL A 295 -3.97 -24.53 -4.95
N ARG A 296 -3.18 -23.52 -4.58
CA ARG A 296 -3.12 -23.04 -3.20
C ARG A 296 -4.34 -22.16 -2.94
N PHE A 297 -5.24 -22.64 -2.11
CA PHE A 297 -6.39 -21.86 -1.67
C PHE A 297 -6.01 -20.98 -0.49
N PRO A 298 -6.61 -19.78 -0.41
CA PRO A 298 -6.44 -18.92 0.74
C PRO A 298 -6.95 -19.60 2.01
N GLN A 299 -6.22 -19.40 3.08
CA GLN A 299 -6.60 -19.85 4.41
C GLN A 299 -7.26 -18.68 5.15
N PHE A 300 -8.33 -18.94 5.91
CA PHE A 300 -9.23 -17.88 6.42
C PHE A 300 -8.76 -17.18 7.70
N ASN A 301 -7.47 -17.31 8.01
CA ASN A 301 -6.72 -16.56 9.00
C ASN A 301 -5.62 -15.69 8.35
N GLU A 302 -5.53 -15.68 7.02
CA GLU A 302 -4.71 -14.77 6.24
C GLU A 302 -5.28 -13.34 6.26
N LEU A 303 -4.53 -12.38 5.73
CA LEU A 303 -4.94 -10.99 5.69
C LEU A 303 -6.09 -10.83 4.69
N MET A 304 -7.26 -10.37 5.15
CA MET A 304 -8.46 -10.26 4.32
C MET A 304 -8.98 -8.83 4.26
N TYR A 305 -9.27 -8.39 3.04
CA TYR A 305 -9.92 -7.13 2.73
C TYR A 305 -11.32 -7.37 2.19
N PHE A 306 -12.26 -6.52 2.58
CA PHE A 306 -13.67 -6.64 2.22
C PHE A 306 -14.17 -5.30 1.69
N ALA A 307 -14.97 -5.34 0.62
CA ALA A 307 -15.55 -4.16 0.02
C ALA A 307 -17.01 -4.42 -0.38
N LYS A 308 -17.83 -3.37 -0.28
CA LYS A 308 -19.17 -3.31 -0.87
C LYS A 308 -19.10 -2.45 -2.12
N ILE A 309 -19.01 -3.12 -3.27
CA ILE A 309 -18.71 -2.49 -4.57
C ILE A 309 -19.96 -2.08 -5.35
N GLY A 310 -21.16 -2.40 -4.85
CA GLY A 310 -22.42 -2.02 -5.46
C GLY A 310 -23.62 -2.52 -4.68
N MET A 311 -24.83 -2.25 -5.20
CA MET A 311 -26.05 -2.79 -4.61
C MET A 311 -26.00 -4.32 -4.66
N ASN A 312 -26.05 -4.94 -3.48
CA ASN A 312 -25.96 -6.39 -3.30
C ASN A 312 -24.68 -7.03 -3.86
N LYS A 313 -23.63 -6.25 -4.16
CA LYS A 313 -22.36 -6.73 -4.72
C LYS A 313 -21.20 -6.43 -3.78
N TYR A 314 -20.35 -7.43 -3.58
CA TYR A 314 -19.26 -7.41 -2.63
C TYR A 314 -18.00 -7.99 -3.25
N ARG A 315 -16.85 -7.60 -2.69
CA ARG A 315 -15.54 -8.11 -3.06
C ARG A 315 -14.79 -8.51 -1.80
N MET A 316 -14.17 -9.67 -1.83
CA MET A 316 -13.27 -10.16 -0.78
C MET A 316 -11.90 -10.41 -1.39
N THR A 317 -10.84 -9.85 -0.83
CA THR A 317 -9.47 -10.11 -1.26
C THR A 317 -8.72 -10.76 -0.12
N VAL A 318 -8.12 -11.92 -0.35
CA VAL A 318 -7.27 -12.62 0.60
C VAL A 318 -5.82 -12.52 0.15
N GLN A 319 -4.98 -12.07 1.05
CA GLN A 319 -3.57 -11.80 0.83
C GLN A 319 -2.72 -12.74 1.69
N TYR A 320 -1.74 -13.41 1.07
CA TYR A 320 -0.84 -14.33 1.77
C TYR A 320 0.57 -14.39 1.20
N TYR A 321 1.54 -14.77 2.04
CA TYR A 321 2.92 -14.97 1.61
C TYR A 321 3.08 -16.26 0.80
N ALA A 322 3.75 -16.20 -0.35
CA ALA A 322 3.93 -17.33 -1.27
C ALA A 322 5.07 -18.31 -0.89
N GLY A 323 5.69 -18.15 0.28
CA GLY A 323 6.78 -19.01 0.73
C GLY A 323 8.08 -18.72 -0.02
N ASP A 324 8.81 -19.77 -0.38
CA ASP A 324 10.12 -19.72 -1.05
C ASP A 324 10.13 -18.94 -2.38
N LEU A 325 8.95 -18.77 -3.01
CA LEU A 325 8.80 -17.99 -4.24
C LEU A 325 8.96 -16.48 -4.03
N GLY A 326 8.93 -16.02 -2.77
CA GLY A 326 9.06 -14.61 -2.43
C GLY A 326 7.81 -13.79 -2.74
N GLY A 327 7.47 -12.85 -1.85
CA GLY A 327 6.39 -11.89 -2.06
C GLY A 327 5.00 -12.35 -1.61
N SER A 328 4.04 -11.44 -1.72
CA SER A 328 2.64 -11.68 -1.40
C SER A 328 1.83 -12.00 -2.65
N VAL A 329 0.83 -12.86 -2.50
CA VAL A 329 -0.14 -13.21 -3.53
C VAL A 329 -1.52 -12.88 -3.03
N ASP A 330 -2.31 -12.27 -3.91
CA ASP A 330 -3.68 -11.88 -3.64
C ASP A 330 -4.67 -12.73 -4.42
N ARG A 331 -5.78 -13.06 -3.76
CA ARG A 331 -6.92 -13.78 -4.33
C ARG A 331 -8.19 -13.00 -4.09
N THR A 332 -8.81 -12.55 -5.17
CA THR A 332 -10.05 -11.80 -5.09
C THR A 332 -11.26 -12.72 -5.32
N PHE A 333 -12.39 -12.44 -4.68
CA PHE A 333 -13.65 -13.13 -4.85
C PHE A 333 -14.75 -12.09 -4.95
N TYR A 334 -15.63 -12.24 -5.94
CA TYR A 334 -16.82 -11.39 -6.06
C TYR A 334 -18.01 -12.17 -5.53
N LEU A 335 -18.84 -11.51 -4.73
CA LEU A 335 -20.00 -12.11 -4.11
C LEU A 335 -21.25 -11.24 -4.30
N SER A 336 -22.41 -11.88 -4.34
CA SER A 336 -23.71 -11.21 -4.22
C SER A 336 -24.47 -11.62 -2.97
N SER A 337 -25.21 -10.67 -2.39
CA SER A 337 -26.14 -10.92 -1.29
C SER A 337 -27.23 -9.84 -1.24
N SER A 338 -28.50 -10.26 -1.25
CA SER A 338 -29.66 -9.36 -1.12
C SER A 338 -30.07 -9.08 0.32
N ASP A 339 -29.68 -9.95 1.26
CA ASP A 339 -30.07 -9.91 2.67
C ASP A 339 -28.90 -9.59 3.62
N GLY A 340 -27.67 -9.52 3.11
CA GLY A 340 -26.44 -9.34 3.90
C GLY A 340 -26.09 -10.54 4.78
N LYS A 341 -26.76 -11.69 4.59
CA LYS A 341 -26.61 -12.90 5.41
C LYS A 341 -26.20 -14.11 4.58
N THR A 342 -26.76 -14.22 3.38
CA THR A 342 -26.50 -15.33 2.45
C THR A 342 -25.72 -14.79 1.28
N PHE A 343 -24.50 -15.30 1.09
CA PHE A 343 -23.61 -14.86 0.01
C PHE A 343 -23.41 -15.97 -1.02
N ARG A 344 -23.32 -15.59 -2.28
CA ARG A 344 -22.97 -16.48 -3.40
C ARG A 344 -21.83 -15.89 -4.19
N LEU A 345 -20.90 -16.73 -4.62
CA LEU A 345 -19.86 -16.34 -5.58
C LEU A 345 -20.52 -15.91 -6.90
N ILE A 346 -19.97 -14.87 -7.52
CA ILE A 346 -20.37 -14.35 -8.83
C ILE A 346 -19.12 -14.05 -9.67
N GLY A 347 -19.29 -13.88 -10.97
CA GLY A 347 -18.22 -13.36 -11.84
C GLY A 347 -17.87 -11.90 -11.56
N LYS A 348 -16.69 -11.46 -12.02
CA LYS A 348 -16.26 -10.04 -11.94
C LYS A 348 -17.17 -9.09 -12.73
N ASP A 349 -17.74 -9.59 -13.83
CA ASP A 349 -18.57 -8.84 -14.77
C ASP A 349 -20.08 -8.99 -14.54
N GLU A 350 -20.49 -9.82 -13.59
CA GLU A 350 -21.89 -10.02 -13.19
C GLU A 350 -22.34 -8.96 -12.19
#